data_AF-A0A9E7D1L5-F1
#
_entry.id   AF-A0A9E7D1L5-F1
#
_cell.length_a   1.000
_cell.length_b   1.000
_cell.length_c   1.000
_cell.angle_alpha   90.00
_cell.angle_beta   90.00
_cell.angle_gamma   90.00
#
_symmetry.space_group_name_H-M   'P 1'
#
loop_
_entity.id
_entity.type
_entity.pdbx_description
1 polymer ?
#
loop_
_entity_poly.entity_id
_entity_poly.type
_entity_poly.pdbx_seq_one_letter_code
_entity_poly.pdbx_strand_id
1 'polypeptide(L)'
;MIDKFEKYIRENKDVFDDQKADKNKLWMNIQKGLENPESTTPTVPIRKFTLLKLAAGFVFLIGLAAILFFYAGKQRTKQIDVVYYHELRDTDTYYQNLVEQQIKLVKNHPYLSDDDKYEFLSFLDTLDVEYQDLISELKKDINNEKVLEAIVKNYKKRIQLIEAFLQRVNNTKKIRENENVYIL
;
A
#
# COMPACT_ATOMS: atom_id res chain seq x y z
N MET A 1 -61.83 -76.50 -40.49
CA MET A 1 -62.64 -76.21 -39.30
C MET A 1 -62.48 -74.72 -39.01
N ILE A 2 -63.59 -73.97 -38.91
CA ILE A 2 -63.54 -72.55 -38.50
C ILE A 2 -63.27 -72.50 -37.00
N ASP A 3 -62.31 -71.69 -36.59
CA ASP A 3 -61.96 -71.51 -35.17
C ASP A 3 -63.11 -70.81 -34.41
N LYS A 4 -63.30 -71.15 -33.13
CA LYS A 4 -64.36 -70.60 -32.28
C LYS A 4 -64.32 -69.08 -32.21
N PHE A 5 -63.12 -68.50 -32.26
CA PHE A 5 -62.93 -67.05 -32.26
C PHE A 5 -63.46 -66.40 -33.55
N GLU A 6 -63.18 -66.99 -34.70
CA GLU A 6 -63.67 -66.47 -35.98
C GLU A 6 -65.20 -66.52 -36.07
N LYS A 7 -65.80 -67.60 -35.55
CA LYS A 7 -67.27 -67.71 -35.45
C LYS A 7 -67.85 -66.58 -34.59
N TYR A 8 -67.26 -66.30 -33.42
CA TYR A 8 -67.71 -65.25 -32.51
C TYR A 8 -67.61 -63.85 -33.13
N ILE A 9 -66.50 -63.53 -33.81
CA ILE A 9 -66.31 -62.22 -34.48
C ILE A 9 -67.36 -62.03 -35.59
N ARG A 10 -67.63 -63.07 -36.39
CA ARG A 10 -68.60 -62.99 -37.50
C ARG A 10 -70.04 -62.83 -37.01
N GLU A 11 -70.43 -63.57 -35.96
CA GLU A 11 -71.78 -63.51 -35.39
C GLU A 11 -72.09 -62.18 -34.69
N ASN A 12 -71.05 -61.47 -34.24
CA ASN A 12 -71.19 -60.19 -33.52
C ASN A 12 -70.70 -58.99 -34.34
N LYS A 13 -70.45 -59.15 -35.64
CA LYS A 13 -69.87 -58.10 -36.50
C LYS A 13 -70.66 -56.79 -36.42
N ASP A 14 -71.99 -56.89 -36.38
CA ASP A 14 -72.89 -55.74 -36.38
C ASP A 14 -72.78 -54.92 -35.08
N VAL A 15 -72.36 -55.55 -33.97
CA VAL A 15 -72.11 -54.87 -32.67
C VAL A 15 -70.82 -54.04 -32.72
N PHE A 16 -69.88 -54.40 -33.58
CA PHE A 16 -68.61 -53.68 -33.72
C PHE A 16 -68.72 -52.43 -34.62
N ASP A 17 -69.72 -52.38 -35.51
CA ASP A 17 -69.93 -51.27 -36.45
C ASP A 17 -70.90 -50.18 -35.93
N ASP A 18 -71.35 -50.26 -34.67
CA ASP A 18 -72.30 -49.32 -34.05
C ASP A 18 -71.69 -47.92 -33.82
N GLN A 19 -70.38 -47.84 -33.61
CA GLN A 19 -69.68 -46.57 -33.34
C GLN A 19 -68.79 -46.16 -34.50
N LYS A 20 -69.30 -45.32 -35.40
CA LYS A 20 -68.46 -44.60 -36.37
C LYS A 20 -67.76 -43.45 -35.67
N ALA A 21 -66.43 -43.49 -35.63
CA ALA A 21 -65.64 -42.38 -35.11
C ALA A 21 -65.98 -41.07 -35.85
N ASP A 22 -66.26 -40.00 -35.11
CA ASP A 22 -66.49 -38.67 -35.68
C ASP A 22 -65.18 -38.14 -36.26
N LYS A 23 -65.06 -38.27 -37.59
CA LYS A 23 -63.90 -37.83 -38.35
C LYS A 23 -63.65 -36.33 -38.17
N ASN A 24 -64.70 -35.51 -38.04
CA ASN A 24 -64.54 -34.07 -37.88
C ASN A 24 -63.89 -33.74 -36.54
N LYS A 25 -64.31 -34.44 -35.47
CA LYS A 25 -63.72 -34.28 -34.14
C LYS A 25 -62.25 -34.73 -34.11
N LEU A 26 -61.92 -35.81 -34.80
CA LEU A 26 -60.53 -36.27 -34.97
C LEU A 26 -59.68 -35.24 -35.72
N TRP A 27 -60.15 -34.75 -36.86
CA TRP A 27 -59.45 -33.73 -37.65
C TRP A 27 -59.30 -32.41 -36.91
N MET A 28 -60.30 -31.98 -36.15
CA MET A 28 -60.26 -30.76 -35.34
C MET A 28 -59.17 -30.83 -34.25
N ASN A 29 -58.99 -32.01 -33.61
CA ASN A 29 -57.93 -32.21 -32.63
C ASN A 29 -56.54 -32.20 -33.27
N ILE A 30 -56.40 -32.73 -34.49
CA ILE A 30 -55.15 -32.70 -35.25
C ILE A 30 -54.80 -31.25 -35.65
N GLN A 31 -55.77 -30.49 -36.17
CA GLN A 31 -55.59 -29.08 -36.54
C GLN A 31 -55.21 -28.22 -35.34
N LYS A 32 -55.86 -28.42 -34.19
CA LYS A 32 -55.54 -27.71 -32.94
C LYS A 32 -54.11 -28.00 -32.45
N GLY A 33 -53.56 -29.18 -32.74
CA GLY A 33 -52.17 -29.52 -32.45
C GLY A 33 -51.16 -28.86 -33.39
N LEU A 34 -51.59 -28.46 -34.60
CA LEU A 34 -50.76 -27.82 -35.61
C LEU A 34 -50.81 -26.29 -35.56
N GLU A 35 -51.91 -25.72 -35.08
CA GLU A 35 -52.12 -24.26 -34.93
C GLU A 35 -51.46 -23.66 -33.69
N ASN A 36 -50.76 -24.46 -32.89
CA ASN A 36 -50.10 -24.00 -31.68
C ASN A 36 -48.57 -23.90 -31.88
N PRO A 37 -48.03 -22.77 -32.36
CA PRO A 37 -46.58 -22.56 -32.49
C PRO A 37 -45.88 -22.33 -31.14
N GLU A 38 -46.58 -22.45 -30.00
CA GLU A 38 -46.04 -22.15 -28.67
C GLU A 38 -45.31 -23.32 -27.98
N SER A 39 -44.50 -24.07 -28.73
CA SER A 39 -43.42 -24.87 -28.14
C SER A 39 -42.06 -24.46 -28.67
N THR A 40 -41.88 -23.16 -28.93
CA THR A 40 -40.55 -22.61 -29.13
C THR A 40 -39.90 -22.44 -27.75
N THR A 41 -38.82 -23.19 -27.53
CA THR A 41 -37.91 -22.96 -26.41
C THR A 41 -37.54 -21.47 -26.36
N PRO A 42 -37.40 -20.86 -25.17
CA PRO A 42 -37.08 -19.44 -25.08
C PRO A 42 -35.69 -19.20 -25.66
N THR A 43 -35.64 -18.84 -26.94
CA THR A 43 -34.40 -18.48 -27.62
C THR A 43 -34.08 -17.06 -27.23
N VAL A 44 -33.11 -16.95 -26.33
CA VAL A 44 -32.56 -15.66 -25.93
C VAL A 44 -31.90 -15.04 -27.19
N PRO A 45 -32.22 -13.78 -27.55
CA PRO A 45 -31.71 -13.19 -28.78
C PRO A 45 -30.19 -13.06 -28.72
N ILE A 46 -29.50 -13.68 -29.69
CA ILE A 46 -28.03 -13.77 -29.80
C ILE A 46 -27.35 -12.39 -29.71
N ARG A 47 -28.05 -11.34 -30.14
CA ARG A 47 -27.58 -9.94 -30.10
C ARG A 47 -27.40 -9.37 -28.69
N LYS A 48 -28.13 -9.88 -27.68
CA LYS A 48 -27.97 -9.47 -26.28
C LYS A 48 -26.70 -10.08 -25.65
N PHE A 49 -26.24 -11.24 -26.13
CA PHE A 49 -24.99 -11.85 -25.66
C PHE A 49 -23.73 -11.17 -26.20
N THR A 50 -23.77 -10.59 -27.41
CA THR A 50 -22.61 -9.87 -27.96
C THR A 50 -22.33 -8.56 -27.22
N LEU A 51 -23.37 -7.84 -26.80
CA LEU A 51 -23.21 -6.63 -25.96
C LEU A 51 -22.67 -6.96 -24.56
N LEU A 52 -23.09 -8.09 -23.97
CA LEU A 52 -22.60 -8.57 -22.68
C LEU A 52 -21.10 -8.93 -22.74
N LYS A 53 -20.65 -9.56 -23.83
CA LYS A 53 -19.24 -9.90 -24.05
C LYS A 53 -18.34 -8.67 -24.21
N LEU A 54 -18.85 -7.61 -24.84
CA LEU A 54 -18.11 -6.36 -25.02
C LEU A 54 -17.95 -5.61 -23.69
N ALA A 55 -19.00 -5.56 -22.87
CA ALA A 55 -18.94 -4.97 -21.53
C ALA A 55 -17.95 -5.70 -20.61
N ALA A 56 -17.89 -7.03 -20.67
CA ALA A 56 -16.93 -7.82 -19.89
C ALA A 56 -15.47 -7.48 -20.23
N GLY A 57 -15.16 -7.18 -21.50
CA GLY A 57 -13.83 -6.75 -21.92
C GLY A 57 -13.41 -5.41 -21.30
N PHE A 58 -14.33 -4.43 -21.26
CA PHE A 58 -14.06 -3.14 -20.61
C PHE A 58 -13.87 -3.28 -19.10
N VAL A 59 -14.72 -4.07 -18.42
CA VAL A 59 -14.56 -4.33 -16.98
C VAL A 59 -13.23 -5.01 -16.68
N PHE A 60 -12.79 -5.94 -17.53
CA PHE A 60 -11.52 -6.63 -17.36
C PHE A 60 -10.33 -5.68 -17.56
N LEU A 61 -10.36 -4.82 -18.59
CA LEU A 61 -9.32 -3.81 -18.83
C LEU A 61 -9.25 -2.77 -17.69
N ILE A 62 -10.40 -2.30 -17.20
CA ILE A 62 -10.46 -1.38 -16.06
C ILE A 62 -9.93 -2.06 -14.79
N GLY A 63 -10.28 -3.33 -14.58
CA GLY A 63 -9.75 -4.14 -13.47
C GLY A 63 -8.23 -4.29 -13.54
N LEU A 64 -7.67 -4.63 -14.70
CA LEU A 64 -6.22 -4.71 -14.90
C LEU A 64 -5.53 -3.36 -14.72
N ALA A 65 -6.11 -2.28 -15.25
CA ALA A 65 -5.58 -0.93 -15.07
C ALA A 65 -5.61 -0.50 -13.59
N ALA A 66 -6.68 -0.81 -12.85
CA ALA A 66 -6.80 -0.53 -11.43
C ALA A 66 -5.78 -1.33 -10.59
N ILE A 67 -5.58 -2.61 -10.93
CA ILE A 67 -4.54 -3.46 -10.33
C ILE A 67 -3.16 -2.85 -10.58
N LEU A 68 -2.82 -2.56 -11.84
CA LEU A 68 -1.54 -1.96 -12.20
C LEU A 68 -1.32 -0.60 -11.52
N PHE A 69 -2.36 0.24 -11.44
CA PHE A 69 -2.32 1.52 -10.74
C PHE A 69 -2.06 1.35 -9.24
N PHE A 70 -2.72 0.38 -8.59
CA PHE A 70 -2.55 0.08 -7.18
C PHE A 70 -1.15 -0.48 -6.86
N TYR A 71 -0.58 -1.31 -7.76
CA TYR A 71 0.79 -1.81 -7.62
C TYR A 71 1.85 -0.75 -7.95
N ALA A 72 1.61 0.13 -8.92
CA ALA A 72 2.52 1.21 -9.30
C ALA A 72 2.63 2.29 -8.20
N GLY A 73 1.56 2.59 -7.48
CA GLY A 73 1.56 3.54 -6.36
C GLY A 73 2.40 3.09 -5.16
N LYS A 74 2.58 1.77 -4.96
CA LYS A 74 3.25 1.19 -3.79
C LYS A 74 4.78 1.03 -3.94
N GLN A 75 5.31 1.21 -5.14
CA GLN A 75 6.72 1.01 -5.47
C GLN A 75 7.57 2.28 -5.31
N ARG A 76 6.96 3.47 -5.40
CA ARG A 76 7.71 4.74 -5.35
C ARG A 76 8.17 5.15 -3.96
N THR A 77 7.43 4.82 -2.90
CA THR A 77 7.79 5.19 -1.52
C THR A 77 8.95 4.35 -0.98
N LYS A 78 8.92 3.03 -1.19
CA LYS A 78 9.95 2.12 -0.66
C LYS A 78 11.38 2.39 -1.13
N GLN A 79 11.58 2.86 -2.35
CA GLN A 79 12.94 3.18 -2.83
C GLN A 79 13.46 4.49 -2.23
N ILE A 80 12.58 5.47 -2.05
CA ILE A 80 12.92 6.77 -1.48
C ILE A 80 13.31 6.60 0.01
N ASP A 81 12.57 5.79 0.76
CA ASP A 81 12.88 5.49 2.17
C ASP A 81 14.27 4.87 2.33
N VAL A 82 14.59 3.85 1.52
CA VAL A 82 15.86 3.12 1.62
C VAL A 82 17.05 4.04 1.37
N VAL A 83 16.93 5.02 0.46
CA VAL A 83 17.99 6.00 0.18
C VAL A 83 18.23 6.90 1.40
N TYR A 84 17.18 7.49 1.99
CA TYR A 84 17.35 8.39 3.14
C TYR A 84 17.84 7.68 4.40
N TYR A 85 17.39 6.45 4.67
CA TYR A 85 17.92 5.67 5.79
C TYR A 85 19.40 5.31 5.61
N HIS A 86 19.83 5.07 4.36
CA HIS A 86 21.22 4.79 4.06
C HIS A 86 22.10 6.04 4.20
N GLU A 87 21.69 7.17 3.60
CA GLU A 87 22.38 8.46 3.77
C GLU A 87 22.44 8.89 5.23
N LEU A 88 21.35 8.68 5.98
CA LEU A 88 21.31 8.96 7.40
C LEU A 88 22.38 8.14 8.12
N ARG A 89 22.45 6.82 7.92
CA ARG A 89 23.37 5.95 8.67
C ARG A 89 24.82 6.38 8.55
N ASP A 90 25.26 6.70 7.34
CA ASP A 90 26.64 7.11 7.07
C ASP A 90 26.92 8.50 7.66
N THR A 91 25.97 9.42 7.50
CA THR A 91 26.01 10.76 8.08
C THR A 91 26.03 10.72 9.61
N ASP A 92 25.16 9.91 10.21
CA ASP A 92 24.97 9.75 11.64
C ASP A 92 26.25 9.24 12.29
N THR A 93 26.84 8.17 11.72
CA THR A 93 28.12 7.63 12.19
C THR A 93 29.22 8.68 12.13
N TYR A 94 29.33 9.42 11.02
CA TYR A 94 30.35 10.46 10.86
C TYR A 94 30.21 11.58 11.90
N TYR A 95 29.02 12.16 12.03
CA TYR A 95 28.81 13.30 12.93
C TYR A 95 28.78 12.91 14.41
N GLN A 96 28.28 11.72 14.78
CA GLN A 96 28.37 11.21 16.16
C GLN A 96 29.83 11.11 16.60
N ASN A 97 30.68 10.50 15.77
CA ASN A 97 32.11 10.39 16.07
C ASN A 97 32.76 11.77 16.25
N LEU A 98 32.44 12.75 15.40
CA LEU A 98 32.94 14.11 15.54
C LEU A 98 32.47 14.77 16.84
N VAL A 99 31.18 14.67 17.17
CA VAL A 99 30.63 15.23 18.40
C VAL A 99 31.27 14.57 19.63
N GLU A 100 31.45 13.25 19.62
CA GLU A 100 32.11 12.54 20.71
C GLU A 100 33.57 12.98 20.89
N GLN A 101 34.31 13.17 19.80
CA GLN A 101 35.68 13.68 19.84
C GLN A 101 35.72 15.08 20.46
N GLN A 102 34.81 15.97 20.06
CA GLN A 102 34.69 17.33 20.59
C GLN A 102 34.30 17.33 22.08
N ILE A 103 33.36 16.47 22.50
CA ILE A 103 32.99 16.29 23.90
C ILE A 103 34.18 15.82 24.74
N LYS A 104 35.02 14.92 24.20
CA LYS A 104 36.26 14.49 24.90
C LYS A 104 37.22 15.65 25.13
N LEU A 105 37.32 16.60 24.19
CA LEU A 105 38.15 17.80 24.38
C LEU A 105 37.65 18.65 25.56
N VAL A 106 36.33 18.79 25.71
CA VAL A 106 35.73 19.48 26.87
C VAL A 106 36.00 18.73 28.17
N LYS A 107 35.71 17.43 28.20
CA LYS A 107 35.86 16.60 29.42
C LYS A 107 37.29 16.56 29.93
N ASN A 108 38.25 16.47 29.02
CA ASN A 108 39.67 16.36 29.33
C ASN A 108 40.37 17.72 29.40
N HIS A 109 39.64 18.83 29.28
CA HIS A 109 40.25 20.15 29.30
C HIS A 109 40.81 20.45 30.71
N PRO A 110 42.12 20.71 30.87
CA PRO A 110 42.75 20.82 32.18
C PRO A 110 42.38 22.12 32.93
N TYR A 111 41.87 23.12 32.21
CA TYR A 111 41.54 24.44 32.76
C TYR A 111 40.04 24.66 32.98
N LEU A 112 39.21 23.65 32.70
CA LEU A 112 37.78 23.69 33.02
C LEU A 112 37.55 23.06 34.39
N SER A 113 36.77 23.73 35.24
CA SER A 113 36.25 23.10 36.46
C SER A 113 35.26 22.00 36.08
N ASP A 114 35.05 21.03 36.97
CA ASP A 114 34.10 19.96 36.71
C ASP A 114 32.65 20.48 36.64
N ASP A 115 32.34 21.55 37.39
CA ASP A 115 31.06 22.24 37.32
C ASP A 115 30.84 22.89 35.95
N ASP A 116 31.84 23.62 35.42
CA ASP A 116 31.74 24.25 34.09
C ASP A 116 31.57 23.20 32.97
N LYS A 117 32.27 22.06 33.09
CA LYS A 117 32.12 20.93 32.16
C LYS A 117 30.71 20.38 32.23
N TYR A 118 30.19 20.14 33.43
CA TYR A 118 28.87 19.58 33.64
C TYR A 118 27.78 20.52 33.12
N GLU A 119 27.83 21.79 33.49
CA GLU A 119 26.87 22.80 33.05
C GLU A 119 26.83 22.90 31.52
N PHE A 120 27.99 23.04 30.88
CA PHE A 120 28.05 23.12 29.42
C PHE A 120 27.56 21.85 28.72
N LEU A 121 27.94 20.67 29.21
CA LEU A 121 27.49 19.41 28.62
C LEU A 121 25.98 19.19 28.81
N SER A 122 25.40 19.61 29.93
CA SER A 122 23.95 19.53 30.16
C SER A 122 23.15 20.39 29.17
N PHE A 123 23.73 21.50 28.69
CA PHE A 123 23.12 22.30 27.63
C PHE A 123 23.06 21.53 26.30
N LEU A 124 24.07 20.69 26.02
CA LEU A 124 24.09 19.86 24.80
C LEU A 124 23.02 18.76 24.83
N ASP A 125 22.61 18.29 26.02
CA ASP A 125 21.53 17.29 26.15
C ASP A 125 20.21 17.81 25.55
N THR A 126 19.99 19.12 25.57
CA THR A 126 18.80 19.72 24.92
C THR A 126 18.83 19.51 23.40
N LEU A 127 20.01 19.59 22.78
CA LEU A 127 20.14 19.33 21.35
C LEU A 127 20.07 17.82 21.05
N ASP A 128 20.41 16.96 22.01
CA ASP A 128 20.27 15.51 21.87
C ASP A 128 18.79 15.09 21.86
N VAL A 129 17.96 15.70 22.73
CA VAL A 129 16.51 15.52 22.70
C VAL A 129 15.92 15.93 21.35
N GLU A 130 16.30 17.11 20.82
CA GLU A 130 15.87 17.58 19.49
C GLU A 130 16.27 16.59 18.38
N TYR A 131 17.45 15.98 18.47
CA TYR A 131 17.89 14.94 17.55
C TYR A 131 16.99 13.69 17.62
N GLN A 132 16.64 13.22 18.82
CA GLN A 132 15.76 12.05 18.98
C GLN A 132 14.37 12.29 18.37
N ASP A 133 13.84 13.51 18.53
CA ASP A 133 12.58 13.91 17.91
C ASP A 133 12.66 13.87 16.39
N LEU A 134 13.75 14.38 15.80
CA LEU A 134 13.99 14.33 14.36
C LEU A 134 14.11 12.88 13.83
N ILE A 135 14.77 11.99 14.59
CA ILE A 135 14.82 10.55 14.25
C ILE A 135 13.42 9.93 14.31
N SER A 136 12.58 10.32 15.26
CA SER A 136 11.20 9.87 15.31
C SER A 136 10.36 10.43 14.16
N GLU A 137 10.62 11.64 13.70
CA GLU A 137 9.94 12.26 12.56
C GLU A 137 10.32 11.60 11.23
N LEU A 138 11.61 11.28 11.05
CA LEU A 138 12.10 10.57 9.87
C LEU A 138 11.43 9.20 9.70
N LYS A 139 11.10 8.54 10.81
CA LYS A 139 10.36 7.25 10.80
C LYS A 139 8.91 7.37 10.35
N LYS A 140 8.32 8.57 10.40
CA LYS A 140 6.93 8.82 10.01
C LYS A 140 6.76 9.05 8.51
N ASP A 141 7.86 9.08 7.75
CA ASP A 141 7.89 9.17 6.29
C ASP A 141 7.20 10.44 5.73
N ILE A 142 7.40 11.57 6.43
CA ILE A 142 6.90 12.88 6.04
C ILE A 142 8.11 13.80 5.81
N ASN A 143 8.32 14.23 4.56
CA ASN A 143 9.38 15.17 4.17
C ASN A 143 10.80 14.75 4.61
N ASN A 144 11.18 13.49 4.40
CA ASN A 144 12.46 12.91 4.87
C ASN A 144 13.71 13.73 4.50
N GLU A 145 13.73 14.38 3.33
CA GLU A 145 14.83 15.28 2.94
C GLU A 145 15.03 16.44 3.93
N LYS A 146 13.94 17.12 4.32
CA LYS A 146 13.99 18.24 5.27
C LYS A 146 14.37 17.77 6.67
N VAL A 147 13.89 16.58 7.06
CA VAL A 147 14.23 15.98 8.35
C VAL A 147 15.71 15.60 8.39
N LEU A 148 16.25 15.02 7.31
CA LEU A 148 17.68 14.72 7.20
C LEU A 148 18.54 15.99 7.25
N GLU A 149 18.13 17.06 6.56
CA GLU A 149 18.79 18.37 6.64
C GLU A 149 18.79 18.90 8.08
N ALA A 150 17.66 18.81 8.79
CA ALA A 150 17.54 19.24 10.17
C ALA A 150 18.44 18.43 11.11
N ILE A 151 18.58 17.12 10.90
CA ILE A 151 19.52 16.25 11.64
C ILE A 151 20.96 16.74 11.46
N VAL A 152 21.38 16.96 10.20
CA VAL A 152 22.72 17.48 9.90
C VAL A 152 22.94 18.85 10.54
N LYS A 153 21.93 19.72 10.51
CA LYS A 153 21.96 21.05 11.12
C LYS A 153 22.10 20.98 12.64
N ASN A 154 21.40 20.07 13.30
CA ASN A 154 21.53 19.82 14.73
C ASN A 154 22.96 19.41 15.09
N TYR A 155 23.55 18.46 14.36
CA TYR A 155 24.95 18.06 14.55
C TYR A 155 25.93 19.23 14.40
N LYS A 156 25.81 20.00 13.31
CA LYS A 156 26.66 21.18 13.08
C LYS A 156 26.55 22.19 14.20
N LYS A 157 25.33 22.42 14.72
CA LYS A 157 25.09 23.33 15.83
C LYS A 157 25.77 22.84 17.12
N ARG A 158 25.68 21.54 17.45
CA ARG A 158 26.39 20.94 18.60
C ARG A 158 27.90 21.18 18.50
N ILE A 159 28.48 20.92 17.33
CA ILE A 159 29.91 21.13 17.09
C ILE A 159 30.29 22.61 17.26
N GLN A 160 29.56 23.53 16.62
CA GLN A 160 29.80 24.96 16.71
C GLN A 160 29.75 25.49 18.15
N LEU A 161 28.80 25.00 18.94
CA LEU A 161 28.68 25.36 20.35
C LEU A 161 29.89 24.89 21.16
N ILE A 162 30.35 23.65 20.94
CA ILE A 162 31.55 23.13 21.60
C ILE A 162 32.78 23.93 21.21
N GLU A 163 32.97 24.21 19.93
CA GLU A 163 34.11 24.99 19.43
C GLU A 163 34.12 26.41 20.01
N ALA A 164 32.99 27.10 20.00
CA ALA A 164 32.86 28.45 20.57
C ALA A 164 33.15 28.46 22.08
N PHE A 165 32.67 27.44 22.80
CA PHE A 165 32.94 27.29 24.23
C PHE A 165 34.43 27.09 24.50
N LEU A 166 35.07 26.12 23.84
CA LEU A 166 36.50 25.86 23.97
C LEU A 166 37.36 27.06 23.57
N GLN A 167 36.97 27.79 22.53
CA GLN A 167 37.64 29.01 22.11
C GLN A 167 37.59 30.10 23.21
N ARG A 168 36.42 30.31 23.83
CA ARG A 168 36.27 31.29 24.91
C ARG A 168 37.12 30.93 26.13
N VAL A 169 37.14 29.66 26.51
CA VAL A 169 37.97 29.15 27.61
C VAL A 169 39.45 29.42 27.33
N ASN A 170 39.93 29.09 26.13
CA ASN A 170 41.31 29.29 25.73
C ASN A 170 41.71 30.77 25.60
N ASN A 171 40.81 31.63 25.11
CA ASN A 171 41.07 33.07 25.00
C ASN A 171 41.14 33.74 26.38
N THR A 172 40.26 33.34 27.30
CA THR A 172 40.29 33.82 28.70
C THR A 172 41.63 33.47 29.36
N LYS A 173 42.18 32.28 29.07
CA LYS A 173 43.52 31.89 29.50
C LYS A 173 44.60 32.83 28.95
N LYS A 174 44.65 33.04 27.62
CA LYS A 174 45.68 33.87 26.98
C LYS A 174 45.75 35.29 27.57
N ILE A 175 44.60 35.87 27.88
CA ILE A 175 44.52 37.20 28.50
C ILE A 175 45.16 37.18 29.90
N ARG A 176 44.81 36.20 30.74
CA ARG A 176 45.38 36.04 32.08
C ARG A 176 46.89 35.77 32.05
N GLU A 177 47.39 34.99 31.09
CA GLU A 177 48.83 34.76 30.94
C GLU A 177 49.57 36.04 30.52
N ASN A 178 49.01 36.80 29.57
CA ASN A 178 49.63 38.05 29.11
C ASN A 178 49.64 39.13 30.20
N GLU A 179 48.57 39.29 30.99
CA GLU A 179 48.53 40.24 32.10
C GLU A 179 49.58 39.94 33.17
N ASN A 180 49.83 38.66 33.48
CA ASN A 180 50.87 38.27 34.45
C ASN A 180 52.30 38.53 33.95
N VAL A 181 52.53 38.60 32.63
CA VAL A 181 53.85 38.91 32.04
C VAL A 181 54.19 40.41 32.15
N TYR A 182 53.19 41.29 32.25
CA TYR A 182 53.40 42.74 32.39
C TYR A 182 53.52 43.22 33.85
N ILE A 183 53.40 42.33 34.84
CA ILE A 183 53.42 42.68 36.28
C ILE A 183 54.70 42.16 36.99
N LEU A 184 55.66 41.62 36.24
CA LEU A 184 57.02 41.27 36.73
C LEU A 184 58.06 42.23 36.14
#